data_AF-A0A2A6J8E9-F1
#
_entry.id   AF-A0A2A6J8E9-F1
#
_cell.length_a   1.000
_cell.length_b   1.000
_cell.length_c   1.000
_cell.angle_alpha   90.00
_cell.angle_beta   90.00
_cell.angle_gamma   90.00
#
_symmetry.space_group_name_H-M   'P 1'
#
loop_
_entity.id
_entity.type
_entity.pdbx_description
1 polymer ?
#
loop_
_entity_poly.entity_id
_entity_poly.type
_entity_poly.pdbx_seq_one_letter_code
_entity_poly.pdbx_strand_id
1 'polypeptide(L)' 'MASPISLELNDELKGREEKRETLRQETLNVWDEFQATGLHLTGDEVEKWLSTWGADEELPRPECHK' A
#
# COMPACT_ATOMS: atom_id res chain seq x y z
N MET A 1 6.01 -10.51 38.71
CA MET A 1 6.85 -9.59 37.92
C MET A 1 7.14 -10.29 36.60
N ALA A 2 6.75 -9.72 35.46
CA ALA A 2 7.11 -10.31 34.17
C ALA A 2 8.63 -10.22 33.95
N SER A 3 9.22 -11.25 33.35
CA SER A 3 10.63 -11.23 32.98
C SER A 3 10.88 -10.17 31.91
N PRO A 4 12.03 -9.47 31.89
CA PRO A 4 12.37 -8.50 30.84
C PRO A 4 12.21 -9.04 29.41
N ILE A 5 12.56 -10.32 29.20
CA ILE A 5 12.39 -11.00 27.90
C ILE A 5 10.93 -11.08 27.47
N SER A 6 10.00 -11.24 28.43
CA SER A 6 8.55 -11.29 28.14
C SER A 6 7.99 -9.93 27.73
N LEU A 7 8.59 -8.82 28.19
CA LEU A 7 8.18 -7.47 27.79
C LEU A 7 8.69 -7.13 26.39
N GLU A 8 9.95 -7.45 26.10
CA GLU A 8 10.55 -7.22 24.77
C GLU A 8 9.82 -7.99 23.67
N LEU A 9 9.44 -9.25 23.93
CA LEU A 9 8.64 -10.05 23.00
C LEU A 9 7.24 -9.43 22.74
N ASN A 10 6.62 -8.84 23.76
CA ASN A 10 5.32 -8.20 23.61
C ASN A 10 5.40 -6.95 22.72
N ASP A 11 6.47 -6.15 22.86
CA ASP A 11 6.66 -4.95 22.06
C ASP A 11 6.93 -5.30 20.58
N GLU A 12 7.71 -6.35 20.31
CA GLU A 12 7.93 -6.83 18.95
C GLU A 12 6.62 -7.34 18.30
N LEU A 13 5.86 -8.15 19.04
CA LEU A 13 4.57 -8.66 18.56
C LEU A 13 3.59 -7.52 18.30
N LYS A 14 3.53 -6.53 19.20
CA LYS A 14 2.69 -5.35 19.05
C LYS A 14 3.07 -4.56 17.80
N GLY A 15 4.36 -4.28 17.59
CA GLY A 15 4.82 -3.57 16.39
C GLY A 15 4.52 -4.32 15.08
N ARG A 16 4.51 -5.66 15.11
CA ARG A 16 4.10 -6.48 13.96
C ARG A 16 2.59 -6.39 13.70
N GLU A 17 1.78 -6.44 14.74
CA GLU A 17 0.32 -6.30 14.64
C GLU A 17 -0.08 -4.90 14.17
N GLU A 18 0.55 -3.85 14.69
CA GLU A 18 0.29 -2.47 14.24
C GLU A 18 0.57 -2.30 12.74
N LYS A 19 1.70 -2.83 12.23
CA LYS A 19 2.00 -2.79 10.79
C LYS A 19 0.98 -3.54 9.94
N ARG A 20 0.48 -4.69 10.43
CA ARG A 20 -0.55 -5.47 9.74
C ARG A 20 -1.87 -4.71 9.70
N GLU A 21 -2.24 -4.07 10.80
CA GLU A 21 -3.47 -3.31 10.88
C GLU A 21 -3.42 -2.07 9.99
N THR A 22 -2.29 -1.35 9.95
CA THR A 22 -2.10 -0.22 9.02
C THR A 22 -2.29 -0.67 7.57
N LEU A 23 -1.63 -1.76 7.15
CA LEU A 23 -1.77 -2.28 5.79
C LEU A 23 -3.22 -2.71 5.49
N ARG A 24 -3.89 -3.34 6.46
CA ARG A 24 -5.30 -3.74 6.33
C ARG A 24 -6.21 -2.53 6.12
N GLN A 25 -6.08 -1.50 6.95
CA GLN A 25 -6.88 -0.29 6.86
C GLN A 25 -6.61 0.47 5.55
N GLU A 26 -5.36 0.60 5.15
CA GLU A 26 -4.99 1.22 3.86
C GLU A 26 -5.62 0.48 2.67
N THR A 27 -5.57 -0.86 2.69
CA THR A 27 -6.17 -1.69 1.63
C THR A 27 -7.69 -1.52 1.57
N LEU A 28 -8.36 -1.53 2.73
CA LEU A 28 -9.81 -1.33 2.81
C LEU A 28 -10.22 0.06 2.33
N ASN A 29 -9.47 1.10 2.72
CA ASN A 29 -9.74 2.47 2.28
C ASN A 29 -9.64 2.61 0.75
N VAL A 30 -8.59 2.05 0.15
CA VAL A 30 -8.43 2.06 -1.33
C VAL A 30 -9.55 1.27 -2.01
N TRP A 31 -9.97 0.15 -1.42
CA TRP A 31 -11.09 -0.64 -1.93
C TRP A 31 -12.40 0.15 -1.90
N ASP A 32 -12.70 0.80 -0.78
CA ASP A 32 -13.91 1.61 -0.61
C ASP A 32 -13.91 2.82 -1.57
N GLU A 33 -12.74 3.46 -1.79
CA GLU A 33 -12.58 4.53 -2.77
C GLU A 33 -12.85 4.05 -4.20
N PHE A 34 -12.32 2.89 -4.58
CA PHE A 34 -12.59 2.29 -5.88
C PHE A 34 -14.08 1.94 -6.04
N GLN A 35 -14.71 1.35 -5.02
CA GLN A 35 -16.14 1.04 -5.06
C GLN A 35 -17.00 2.30 -5.19
N ALA A 36 -16.62 3.40 -4.53
CA ALA A 36 -17.36 4.66 -4.56
C ALA A 36 -17.17 5.44 -5.86
N THR A 37 -15.96 5.45 -6.41
CA THR A 37 -15.59 6.32 -7.55
C THR A 37 -15.53 5.60 -8.88
N GLY A 38 -15.25 4.30 -8.88
CA GLY A 38 -14.92 3.50 -10.06
C GLY A 38 -13.58 3.87 -10.70
N LEU A 39 -12.80 4.78 -10.11
CA LEU A 39 -11.56 5.27 -10.69
C LEU A 39 -10.46 4.21 -10.58
N HIS A 40 -9.87 3.86 -11.71
CA HIS A 40 -8.83 2.87 -11.85
C HIS A 40 -7.87 3.22 -12.99
N LEU A 41 -6.77 2.48 -13.06
CA LEU A 41 -5.90 2.43 -14.23
C LEU A 41 -6.00 1.03 -14.82
N THR A 42 -5.95 0.93 -16.14
CA THR A 42 -5.83 -0.36 -16.81
C THR A 42 -4.42 -0.93 -16.65
N GLY A 43 -4.27 -2.25 -16.77
CA GLY A 43 -2.96 -2.90 -16.73
C GLY A 43 -1.99 -2.34 -17.77
N ASP A 44 -2.48 -2.09 -18.99
CA ASP A 44 -1.70 -1.57 -20.11
C ASP A 44 -1.17 -0.15 -19.82
N GLU A 45 -1.95 0.71 -19.18
CA GLU A 45 -1.52 2.06 -18.80
C GLU A 45 -0.42 2.04 -17.75
N VAL A 46 -0.56 1.16 -16.76
CA VAL A 46 0.45 0.95 -15.72
C VAL A 46 1.72 0.37 -16.33
N GLU A 47 1.61 -0.63 -17.20
CA GLU A 47 2.76 -1.23 -17.88
C GLU A 47 3.51 -0.22 -18.74
N LYS A 48 2.77 0.57 -19.54
CA LYS A 48 3.36 1.64 -20.36
C LYS A 48 4.12 2.65 -19.50
N TRP A 49 3.54 3.10 -18.39
CA TRP A 49 4.21 4.01 -17.47
C TRP A 49 5.47 3.37 -16.86
N LEU A 50 5.35 2.16 -16.29
CA LEU A 50 6.45 1.44 -15.67
C LEU A 50 7.61 1.13 -16.63
N SER A 51 7.31 0.93 -17.92
CA SER A 51 8.35 0.69 -18.93
C SER A 51 9.31 1.87 -19.14
N THR A 52 8.89 3.08 -18.78
CA THR A 52 9.69 4.31 -18.88
C THR A 52 10.24 4.76 -17.53
N TRP A 53 9.85 4.09 -16.44
CA TRP A 53 10.19 4.50 -15.09
C TRP A 53 11.70 4.37 -14.82
N GLY A 54 12.33 5.46 -14.38
CA GLY A 54 13.78 5.52 -14.15
C GLY A 54 14.62 5.72 -15.41
N ALA A 55 14.01 6.01 -16.56
CA ALA A 55 14.70 6.45 -17.77
C ALA A 55 14.69 7.98 -17.91
N ASP A 56 15.56 8.54 -18.75
CA ASP A 56 15.58 9.98 -19.03
C ASP A 56 14.27 10.50 -19.64
N GLU A 57 13.52 9.62 -20.32
CA GLU A 57 12.21 9.88 -20.93
C GLU A 57 11.04 9.30 -20.12
N GLU A 58 11.15 9.28 -18.79
CA GLU A 58 10.09 8.82 -17.90
C GLU A 58 8.77 9.55 -18.16
N LEU A 59 7.71 8.79 -18.45
CA LEU A 59 6.38 9.31 -18.64
C LEU A 59 5.75 9.74 -17.31
N PRO A 60 4.91 10.77 -17.29
CA PRO A 60 4.17 11.14 -16.08
C PRO A 60 3.28 9.99 -15.63
N ARG A 61 3.08 9.89 -14.32
CA ARG A 61 2.13 8.93 -13.75
C ARG A 61 0.74 9.16 -14.37
N PRO A 62 0.07 8.11 -14.88
CA PRO A 62 -1.26 8.26 -15.46
C PRO A 62 -2.29 8.55 -14.36
N GLU A 63 -3.30 9.36 -14.70
CA GLU A 63 -4.43 9.71 -13.84
C GLU A 63 -5.48 8.59 -13.88
N CYS A 64 -6.05 8.25 -12.72
CA CYS A 64 -7.11 7.23 -12.65
C CYS A 64 -8.39 7.72 -13.35
N HIS A 65 -9.10 6.80 -14.01
CA HIS A 65 -10.33 7.07 -14.77
C HIS A 65 -11.34 5.92 -14.62
N LYS A 66 -12.55 6.09 -15.17
CA LYS A 66 -13.67 5.12 -15.04
C LYS A 66 -13.75 4.16 -16.21
#